data_AF-A0A261C570-F1
#
_entry.id   AF-A0A261C570-F1
#
_cell.length_a   1.000
_cell.length_b   1.000
_cell.length_c   1.000
_cell.angle_alpha   90.00
_cell.angle_beta   90.00
_cell.angle_gamma   90.00
#
_symmetry.space_group_name_H-M   'P 1'
#
loop_
_entity.id
_entity.type
_entity.pdbx_description
1 polymer ?
#
loop_
_entity_poly.entity_id
_entity_poly.type
_entity_poly.pdbx_seq_one_letter_code
_entity_poly.pdbx_strand_id
1 'polypeptide(L)'
;MMILFLKPIFLVVTVFIQLTTCQSFRPAIRVRLNRPVFDQASSIVQGLVEYEVPRVNIPATRQCFTEGCVDAHSFRMSSFRQPSFVAFEPHFPNKFRIRVTDFDFVVTGQLSGTITVILNIPITGNVVVTGRSIGVSALLDLQKTVNDQPYLRFNDCKIENGIVSARVTNMGLLTDTINQKFGSVLSGQSKVQLEEAICEHMNRLTQQHFSTRLARIPRSLSAKELLEIIISNNVKKTPTSPATNFATLVRQKRAATTTTSDDYYDDIEKTEGRPAKPIPNVNIRKISLSRDDVINFFNIERLSHILIDLTLLDAASTSSDFSLGISGNVFSSRSQGSSPYVAPYPFRIPQNTNRRMVEVIISQYSVNSLLFQAHRTNSLIFHVDSKTPGIGSLLKTTCTLDEVCIADEIPKVY
;
A
#
# COMPACT_ATOMS: atom_id res chain seq x y z
N MET A 1 -54.28 9.19 -31.10
CA MET A 1 -53.82 9.63 -29.75
C MET A 1 -53.29 8.46 -28.92
N MET A 2 -52.46 7.57 -29.50
CA MET A 2 -51.91 6.38 -28.79
C MET A 2 -50.41 6.15 -29.09
N ILE A 3 -49.78 7.05 -29.85
CA ILE A 3 -48.37 6.94 -30.28
C ILE A 3 -47.48 7.91 -29.48
N LEU A 4 -48.05 8.88 -28.76
CA LEU A 4 -47.27 9.87 -27.97
C LEU A 4 -46.85 9.37 -26.58
N PHE A 5 -47.45 8.31 -26.05
CA PHE A 5 -47.11 7.77 -24.72
C PHE A 5 -46.03 6.69 -24.73
N LEU A 6 -45.64 6.14 -25.89
CA LEU A 6 -44.59 5.10 -25.96
C LEU A 6 -43.16 5.66 -25.98
N LYS A 7 -42.96 6.90 -26.46
CA LYS A 7 -41.62 7.53 -26.51
C LYS A 7 -40.93 7.69 -25.15
N PRO A 8 -41.60 8.16 -24.07
CA PRO A 8 -40.93 8.30 -22.78
C PRO A 8 -40.67 6.94 -22.10
N ILE A 9 -41.52 5.94 -22.32
CA ILE A 9 -41.34 4.60 -21.74
C ILE A 9 -40.16 3.87 -22.39
N PHE A 10 -40.00 3.98 -23.72
CA PHE A 10 -38.87 3.37 -24.42
C PHE A 10 -37.53 4.00 -24.01
N LEU A 11 -37.52 5.32 -23.74
CA LEU A 11 -36.34 6.06 -23.30
C LEU A 11 -35.94 5.71 -21.85
N VAL A 12 -36.92 5.57 -20.95
CA VAL A 12 -36.67 5.13 -19.56
C VAL A 12 -36.14 3.69 -19.52
N VAL A 13 -36.66 2.79 -20.37
CA VAL A 13 -36.19 1.40 -20.45
C VAL A 13 -34.79 1.29 -21.06
N THR A 14 -34.45 2.10 -22.08
CA THR A 14 -33.07 2.10 -22.63
C THR A 14 -32.05 2.69 -21.65
N VAL A 15 -32.42 3.74 -20.89
CA VAL A 15 -31.58 4.29 -19.82
C VAL A 15 -31.44 3.29 -18.67
N PHE A 16 -32.50 2.56 -18.29
CA PHE A 16 -32.40 1.50 -17.27
C PHE A 16 -31.54 0.30 -17.72
N ILE A 17 -31.63 -0.12 -18.99
CA ILE A 17 -30.79 -1.19 -19.54
C ILE A 17 -29.31 -0.77 -19.56
N GLN A 18 -29.00 0.50 -19.87
CA GLN A 18 -27.64 1.05 -19.77
C GLN A 18 -27.14 1.25 -18.33
N LEU A 19 -28.03 1.42 -17.34
CA LEU A 19 -27.67 1.52 -15.92
C LEU A 19 -27.50 0.16 -15.22
N THR A 20 -27.91 -0.95 -15.85
CA THR A 20 -27.77 -2.31 -15.29
C THR A 20 -26.63 -3.14 -15.88
N THR A 21 -25.81 -2.62 -16.80
CA THR A 21 -24.49 -3.21 -17.01
C THR A 21 -23.59 -2.75 -15.89
N CYS A 22 -23.64 -3.46 -14.75
CA CYS A 22 -22.53 -3.47 -13.82
C CYS A 22 -21.31 -3.85 -14.65
N GLN A 23 -20.49 -2.87 -15.02
CA GLN A 23 -19.34 -3.04 -15.89
C GLN A 23 -18.42 -4.00 -15.14
N SER A 24 -18.53 -5.28 -15.47
CA SER A 24 -17.81 -6.33 -14.78
C SER A 24 -16.36 -6.14 -15.16
N PHE A 25 -15.63 -5.43 -14.31
CA PHE A 25 -14.20 -5.25 -14.46
C PHE A 25 -13.56 -6.64 -14.45
N ARG A 26 -12.79 -6.94 -15.50
CA ARG A 26 -12.12 -8.25 -15.67
C ARG A 26 -10.63 -8.09 -15.42
N PRO A 27 -10.19 -8.13 -14.15
CA PRO A 27 -8.77 -8.06 -13.86
C PRO A 27 -8.07 -9.32 -14.37
N ALA A 28 -6.97 -9.13 -15.10
CA ALA A 28 -6.14 -10.23 -15.56
C ALA A 28 -4.94 -10.49 -14.65
N ILE A 29 -4.63 -9.55 -13.76
CA ILE A 29 -3.63 -9.69 -12.70
C ILE A 29 -4.32 -9.43 -11.37
N ARG A 30 -4.05 -10.28 -10.39
CA ARG A 30 -4.56 -10.16 -9.03
C ARG A 30 -3.39 -10.10 -8.06
N VAL A 31 -3.41 -9.12 -7.17
CA VAL A 31 -2.41 -8.96 -6.11
C VAL A 31 -3.12 -9.09 -4.78
N ARG A 32 -2.60 -9.93 -3.87
CA ARG A 32 -3.06 -10.02 -2.49
C ARG A 32 -1.95 -9.61 -1.54
N LEU A 33 -2.28 -8.66 -0.69
CA LEU A 33 -1.48 -8.20 0.43
C LEU A 33 -1.97 -8.94 1.67
N ASN A 34 -1.08 -9.69 2.31
CA ASN A 34 -1.38 -10.44 3.51
C ASN A 34 -0.93 -9.69 4.76
N ARG A 35 -1.32 -10.19 5.94
CA ARG A 35 -0.99 -9.64 7.26
C ARG A 35 0.45 -9.13 7.43
N PRO A 36 1.51 -9.84 6.98
CA PRO A 36 2.88 -9.33 7.13
C PRO A 36 3.15 -7.97 6.47
N VAL A 37 2.44 -7.62 5.38
CA VAL A 37 2.52 -6.28 4.76
C VAL A 37 1.95 -5.22 5.68
N PHE A 38 0.82 -5.54 6.31
CA PHE A 38 0.13 -4.68 7.27
C PHE A 38 0.93 -4.52 8.57
N ASP A 39 1.62 -5.56 9.01
CA ASP A 39 2.53 -5.47 10.16
C ASP A 39 3.70 -4.51 9.87
N GLN A 40 4.26 -4.55 8.66
CA GLN A 40 5.28 -3.57 8.24
C GLN A 40 4.71 -2.15 8.10
N ALA A 41 3.54 -1.99 7.51
CA ALA A 41 2.87 -0.70 7.41
C ALA A 41 2.58 -0.12 8.80
N SER A 42 2.13 -0.95 9.75
CA SER A 42 1.88 -0.57 11.14
C SER A 42 3.13 -0.05 11.82
N SER A 43 4.29 -0.69 11.60
CA SER A 43 5.59 -0.21 12.11
C SER A 43 5.97 1.17 11.55
N ILE A 44 5.69 1.42 10.27
CA ILE A 44 5.92 2.74 9.65
C ILE A 44 4.99 3.79 10.27
N VAL A 45 3.70 3.48 10.41
CA VAL A 45 2.73 4.39 11.04
C VAL A 45 3.13 4.68 12.48
N GLN A 46 3.55 3.67 13.24
CA GLN A 46 4.03 3.85 14.61
C GLN A 46 5.19 4.86 14.66
N GLY A 47 6.20 4.71 13.81
CA GLY A 47 7.32 5.66 13.74
C GLY A 47 6.89 7.08 13.36
N LEU A 48 5.91 7.22 12.46
CA LEU A 48 5.35 8.54 12.09
C LEU A 48 4.60 9.17 13.26
N VAL A 49 3.77 8.41 13.98
CA VAL A 49 3.02 8.89 15.13
C VAL A 49 3.96 9.36 16.25
N GLU A 50 5.00 8.58 16.54
CA GLU A 50 5.99 8.93 17.57
C GLU A 50 6.75 10.23 17.25
N TYR A 51 7.01 10.49 15.97
CA TYR A 51 7.79 11.66 15.55
C TYR A 51 6.92 12.90 15.30
N GLU A 52 5.78 12.76 14.63
CA GLU A 52 5.01 13.91 14.15
C GLU A 52 3.99 14.43 15.17
N VAL A 53 3.41 13.56 16.01
CA VAL A 53 2.33 13.96 16.93
C VAL A 53 2.74 15.04 17.95
N PRO A 54 3.92 14.98 18.60
CA PRO A 54 4.37 16.05 19.50
C PRO A 54 4.57 17.40 18.81
N ARG A 55 4.67 17.41 17.48
CA ARG A 55 4.92 18.60 16.64
C ARG A 55 3.67 19.06 15.89
N VAL A 56 2.50 18.50 16.21
CA VAL A 56 1.22 18.95 15.65
C VAL A 56 1.00 20.42 16.00
N ASN A 57 0.72 21.22 14.98
CA ASN A 57 0.30 22.60 15.15
C ASN A 57 -1.22 22.63 15.42
N ILE A 58 -1.63 23.19 16.56
CA ILE A 58 -3.04 23.32 16.93
C ILE A 58 -3.46 24.76 16.63
N PRO A 59 -4.47 24.98 15.77
CA PRO A 59 -4.86 26.32 15.35
C PRO A 59 -5.44 27.14 16.50
N ALA A 60 -5.27 28.46 16.43
CA ALA A 60 -5.93 29.38 17.35
C ALA A 60 -7.44 29.39 17.09
N THR A 61 -8.23 29.53 18.14
CA THR A 61 -9.69 29.48 18.05
C THR A 61 -10.34 30.56 18.90
N ARG A 62 -11.46 31.09 18.41
CA ARG A 62 -12.27 32.09 19.11
C ARG A 62 -13.56 31.45 19.56
N GLN A 63 -13.84 31.49 20.85
CA GLN A 63 -15.06 30.97 21.45
C GLN A 63 -15.89 32.14 21.97
N CYS A 64 -17.14 32.23 21.52
CA CYS A 64 -18.06 33.29 21.91
C CYS A 64 -19.21 32.71 22.75
N PHE A 65 -19.48 33.38 23.85
CA PHE A 65 -20.55 33.12 24.80
C PHE A 65 -21.50 34.32 24.83
N THR A 66 -22.64 34.17 25.50
CA THR A 66 -23.58 35.28 25.73
C THR A 66 -22.92 36.46 26.45
N GLU A 67 -21.95 36.15 27.30
CA GLU A 67 -21.22 37.12 28.10
C GLU A 67 -19.97 37.66 27.40
N GLY A 68 -19.61 37.23 26.17
CA GLY A 68 -18.44 37.76 25.45
C GLY A 68 -17.60 36.70 24.73
N CYS A 69 -16.49 37.10 24.12
CA CYS A 69 -15.63 36.21 23.35
C CYS A 69 -14.22 36.08 23.96
N VAL A 70 -13.68 34.88 23.89
CA VAL A 70 -12.33 34.54 24.34
C VAL A 70 -11.57 33.87 23.19
N ASP A 71 -10.37 34.37 22.91
CA ASP A 71 -9.44 33.84 21.92
C ASP A 71 -8.43 32.92 22.62
N ALA A 72 -8.35 31.67 22.18
CA ALA A 72 -7.37 30.68 22.60
C ALA A 72 -6.31 30.51 21.51
N HIS A 73 -5.05 30.71 21.86
CA HIS A 73 -3.95 30.75 20.89
C HIS A 73 -2.65 30.23 21.49
N SER A 74 -1.58 30.16 20.68
CA SER A 74 -0.25 29.72 21.11
C SER A 74 -0.25 28.33 21.77
N PHE A 75 -1.04 27.41 21.23
CA PHE A 75 -1.10 26.05 21.71
C PHE A 75 0.23 25.32 21.49
N ARG A 76 0.70 24.63 22.53
CA ARG A 76 1.92 23.82 22.50
C ARG A 76 1.71 22.52 23.26
N MET A 77 2.21 21.43 22.68
CA MET A 77 2.26 20.14 23.34
C MET A 77 3.31 20.20 24.47
N SER A 78 2.84 20.09 25.71
CA SER A 78 3.71 20.15 26.90
C SER A 78 4.16 18.76 27.37
N SER A 79 3.33 17.74 27.13
CA SER A 79 3.64 16.34 27.46
C SER A 79 2.90 15.43 26.49
N PHE A 80 3.53 14.32 26.11
CA PHE A 80 2.95 13.30 25.25
C PHE A 80 3.43 11.91 25.69
N ARG A 81 2.49 11.03 26.04
CA ARG A 81 2.74 9.61 26.29
C ARG A 81 2.46 8.84 25.01
N GLN A 82 3.43 8.06 24.55
CA GLN A 82 3.28 7.27 23.34
C GLN A 82 2.10 6.27 23.44
N PRO A 83 1.43 5.97 22.32
CA PRO A 83 0.36 4.98 22.28
C PRO A 83 0.88 3.57 22.57
N SER A 84 0.08 2.74 23.24
CA SER A 84 0.42 1.33 23.48
C SER A 84 0.19 0.44 22.26
N PHE A 85 -0.68 0.86 21.34
CA PHE A 85 -0.98 0.11 20.13
C PHE A 85 -1.20 1.03 18.93
N VAL A 86 -0.54 0.69 17.82
CA VAL A 86 -0.66 1.34 16.52
C VAL A 86 -0.76 0.27 15.45
N ALA A 87 -1.81 0.31 14.63
CA ALA A 87 -2.02 -0.63 13.54
C ALA A 87 -2.50 0.07 12.27
N PHE A 88 -2.04 -0.44 11.14
CA PHE A 88 -2.57 -0.22 9.81
C PHE A 88 -3.07 -1.57 9.30
N GLU A 89 -4.38 -1.74 9.17
CA GLU A 89 -5.02 -3.03 8.91
C GLU A 89 -6.04 -2.94 7.76
N PRO A 90 -6.32 -4.05 7.04
CA PRO A 90 -7.42 -4.08 6.09
C PRO A 90 -8.75 -4.02 6.85
N HIS A 91 -9.73 -3.33 6.26
CA HIS A 91 -11.04 -3.13 6.83
C HIS A 91 -12.14 -3.40 5.80
N PHE A 92 -13.10 -4.25 6.15
CA PHE A 92 -14.18 -4.63 5.26
C PHE A 92 -15.28 -3.55 5.18
N PRO A 93 -15.83 -3.22 4.00
CA PRO A 93 -15.39 -3.57 2.65
C PRO A 93 -14.46 -2.51 2.05
N ASN A 94 -13.43 -2.95 1.32
CA ASN A 94 -12.53 -2.18 0.44
C ASN A 94 -11.81 -1.00 1.10
N LYS A 95 -11.60 -1.06 2.41
CA LYS A 95 -10.99 0.00 3.19
C LYS A 95 -9.72 -0.47 3.89
N PHE A 96 -8.97 0.50 4.37
CA PHE A 96 -7.93 0.35 5.38
C PHE A 96 -8.37 1.10 6.64
N ARG A 97 -7.91 0.62 7.79
CA ARG A 97 -8.08 1.28 9.07
C ARG A 97 -6.71 1.55 9.67
N ILE A 98 -6.50 2.80 10.07
CA ILE A 98 -5.41 3.17 10.98
C ILE A 98 -6.01 3.31 12.36
N ARG A 99 -5.45 2.60 13.33
CA ARG A 99 -5.89 2.62 14.72
C ARG A 99 -4.72 2.94 15.64
N VAL A 100 -4.89 3.96 16.48
CA VAL A 100 -3.92 4.40 17.48
C VAL A 100 -4.65 4.43 18.82
N THR A 101 -4.17 3.72 19.84
CA THR A 101 -4.88 3.65 21.12
C THR A 101 -4.00 3.89 22.33
N ASP A 102 -4.65 4.41 23.37
CA ASP A 102 -4.12 4.56 24.72
C ASP A 102 -2.86 5.42 24.77
N PHE A 103 -2.94 6.60 24.14
CA PHE A 103 -1.98 7.68 24.32
C PHE A 103 -2.57 8.78 25.18
N ASP A 104 -1.69 9.47 25.91
CA ASP A 104 -2.05 10.62 26.72
C ASP A 104 -1.31 11.84 26.20
N PHE A 105 -1.89 13.01 26.39
CA PHE A 105 -1.21 14.25 26.05
C PHE A 105 -1.68 15.40 26.94
N VAL A 106 -0.84 16.42 27.03
CA VAL A 106 -1.17 17.68 27.68
C VAL A 106 -0.77 18.82 26.76
N VAL A 107 -1.76 19.59 26.33
CA VAL A 107 -1.58 20.81 25.54
C VAL A 107 -1.81 22.01 26.44
N THR A 108 -0.95 23.00 26.32
CA THR A 108 -1.08 24.28 27.01
C THR A 108 -1.20 25.40 25.98
N GLY A 109 -2.10 26.35 26.21
CA GLY A 109 -2.30 27.52 25.35
C GLY A 109 -2.56 28.77 26.19
N GLN A 110 -2.61 29.92 25.53
CA GLN A 110 -2.91 31.21 26.13
C GLN A 110 -4.34 31.62 25.80
N LEU A 111 -4.99 32.30 26.74
CA LEU A 111 -6.31 32.86 26.58
C LEU A 111 -6.24 34.39 26.70
N SER A 112 -6.91 35.07 25.80
CA SER A 112 -7.09 36.52 25.81
C SER A 112 -8.51 36.85 25.35
N GLY A 113 -9.16 37.84 25.95
CA GLY A 113 -10.47 38.27 25.49
C GLY A 113 -11.14 39.25 26.44
N THR A 114 -12.44 39.44 26.24
CA THR A 114 -13.26 40.31 27.09
C THR A 114 -14.60 39.66 27.36
N ILE A 115 -14.99 39.60 28.64
CA ILE A 115 -16.32 39.14 29.06
C ILE A 115 -17.04 40.30 29.76
N THR A 116 -18.30 40.48 29.39
CA THR A 116 -19.26 41.47 29.87
C THR A 116 -20.28 40.77 30.76
N VAL A 117 -20.15 40.94 32.07
CA VAL A 117 -21.18 40.51 33.04
C VAL A 117 -21.98 41.72 33.51
N ILE A 118 -21.28 42.77 33.93
CA ILE A 118 -21.83 44.09 34.31
C ILE A 118 -20.94 45.20 33.73
N LEU A 119 -19.62 44.97 33.70
CA LEU A 119 -18.60 45.79 33.04
C LEU A 119 -17.74 44.90 32.13
N ASN A 120 -17.07 45.50 31.15
CA ASN A 120 -16.13 44.79 30.27
C ASN A 120 -14.87 44.43 31.05
N ILE A 121 -14.72 43.15 31.40
CA ILE A 121 -13.55 42.66 32.13
C ILE A 121 -12.60 42.01 31.11
N PRO A 122 -11.36 42.49 30.97
CA PRO A 122 -10.36 41.81 30.17
C PRO A 122 -9.98 40.50 30.84
N ILE A 123 -9.94 39.44 30.05
CA ILE A 123 -9.58 38.11 30.49
C ILE A 123 -8.23 37.75 29.89
N THR A 124 -7.29 37.42 30.76
CA THR A 124 -5.99 36.85 30.40
C THR A 124 -5.73 35.64 31.28
N GLY A 125 -5.29 34.54 30.69
CA GLY A 125 -4.98 33.32 31.41
C GLY A 125 -4.37 32.26 30.51
N ASN A 126 -4.27 31.04 31.03
CA ASN A 126 -3.77 29.89 30.28
C ASN A 126 -4.82 28.79 30.24
N VAL A 127 -4.97 28.13 29.10
CA VAL A 127 -5.79 26.92 28.97
C VAL A 127 -4.88 25.69 29.00
N VAL A 128 -5.30 24.68 29.76
CA VAL A 128 -4.65 23.37 29.81
C VAL A 128 -5.66 22.32 29.34
N VAL A 129 -5.37 21.69 28.21
CA VAL A 129 -6.17 20.61 27.65
C VAL A 129 -5.43 19.29 27.90
N THR A 130 -6.10 18.34 28.52
CA THR A 130 -5.53 17.02 28.87
C THR A 130 -6.34 15.94 28.18
N GLY A 131 -5.68 15.09 27.41
CA GLY A 131 -6.24 13.85 26.88
C GLY A 131 -5.73 12.65 27.65
N ARG A 132 -6.65 11.78 28.10
CA ARG A 132 -6.31 10.53 28.79
C ARG A 132 -6.89 9.31 28.08
N SER A 133 -6.06 8.29 27.89
CA SER A 133 -6.35 7.02 27.21
C SER A 133 -7.07 7.24 25.88
N ILE A 134 -6.54 8.17 25.09
CA ILE A 134 -7.14 8.58 23.82
C ILE A 134 -6.97 7.47 22.78
N GLY A 135 -8.03 7.19 22.04
CA GLY A 135 -8.02 6.28 20.90
C GLY A 135 -8.53 6.96 19.65
N VAL A 136 -7.76 6.92 18.58
CA VAL A 136 -8.09 7.52 17.28
C VAL A 136 -8.17 6.42 16.23
N SER A 137 -9.17 6.54 15.37
CA SER A 137 -9.43 5.60 14.30
C SER A 137 -9.73 6.37 13.03
N ALA A 138 -9.08 5.93 11.96
CA ALA A 138 -9.15 6.54 10.65
C ALA A 138 -9.45 5.47 9.60
N LEU A 139 -10.46 5.71 8.79
CA LEU A 139 -10.83 4.84 7.66
C LEU A 139 -10.39 5.48 6.36
N LEU A 140 -9.72 4.68 5.53
CA LEU A 140 -9.19 5.10 4.24
C LEU A 140 -9.67 4.15 3.15
N ASP A 141 -9.84 4.63 1.93
CA ASP A 141 -10.01 3.77 0.75
C ASP A 141 -8.94 4.03 -0.30
N LEU A 142 -8.69 3.00 -1.13
CA LEU A 142 -7.78 3.11 -2.27
C LEU A 142 -8.56 3.61 -3.47
N GLN A 143 -8.15 4.76 -4.00
CA GLN A 143 -8.75 5.39 -5.16
C GLN A 143 -7.69 5.61 -6.24
N LYS A 144 -8.14 5.98 -7.43
CA LYS A 144 -7.27 6.41 -8.52
C LYS A 144 -7.66 7.77 -9.04
N THR A 145 -6.68 8.55 -9.48
CA THR A 145 -6.92 9.83 -10.14
C THR A 145 -7.41 9.62 -11.59
N VAL A 146 -7.77 10.71 -12.26
CA VAL A 146 -8.11 10.71 -13.69
C VAL A 146 -6.95 10.21 -14.57
N ASN A 147 -5.72 10.32 -14.07
CA ASN A 147 -4.50 9.83 -14.75
C ASN A 147 -4.10 8.41 -14.30
N ASP A 148 -5.04 7.64 -13.72
CA ASP A 148 -4.85 6.29 -13.19
C ASP A 148 -3.76 6.15 -12.11
N GLN A 149 -3.42 7.24 -11.41
CA GLN A 149 -2.47 7.19 -10.29
C GLN A 149 -3.18 6.78 -8.99
N PRO A 150 -2.75 5.72 -8.30
CA PRO A 150 -3.37 5.27 -7.08
C PRO A 150 -3.00 6.18 -5.89
N TYR A 151 -3.98 6.48 -5.03
CA TYR A 151 -3.78 7.23 -3.80
C TYR A 151 -4.72 6.73 -2.70
N LEU A 152 -4.33 6.93 -1.44
CA LEU A 152 -5.22 6.67 -0.31
C LEU A 152 -6.05 7.91 -0.05
N ARG A 153 -7.36 7.76 0.00
CA ARG A 153 -8.29 8.83 0.36
C ARG A 153 -8.79 8.60 1.78
N PHE A 154 -8.86 9.68 2.55
CA PHE A 154 -9.43 9.66 3.90
C PHE A 154 -10.96 9.70 3.80
N ASN A 155 -11.63 8.77 4.46
CA ASN A 155 -13.10 8.67 4.43
C ASN A 155 -13.71 9.13 5.75
N ASP A 156 -13.16 8.67 6.87
CA ASP A 156 -13.67 8.96 8.20
C ASP A 156 -12.50 9.02 9.18
N CYS A 157 -12.60 9.88 10.19
CA CYS A 157 -11.61 10.06 11.23
C CYS A 157 -12.28 10.54 12.50
N LYS A 158 -12.02 9.87 13.63
CA LYS A 158 -12.57 10.31 14.91
C LYS A 158 -11.79 9.80 16.11
N ILE A 159 -12.00 10.46 17.25
CA ILE A 159 -11.58 9.96 18.56
C ILE A 159 -12.64 8.94 19.03
N GLU A 160 -12.31 7.64 18.92
CA GLU A 160 -13.20 6.55 19.35
C GLU A 160 -13.30 6.46 20.88
N ASN A 161 -12.16 6.62 21.58
CA ASN A 161 -12.06 6.37 23.02
C ASN A 161 -11.30 7.48 23.75
N GLY A 162 -11.47 7.53 25.06
CA GLY A 162 -10.72 8.40 25.97
C GLY A 162 -11.47 9.65 26.40
N ILE A 163 -10.84 10.42 27.29
CA ILE A 163 -11.42 11.61 27.90
C ILE A 163 -10.55 12.81 27.56
N VAL A 164 -11.18 13.85 27.01
CA VAL A 164 -10.57 15.16 26.81
C VAL A 164 -11.16 16.10 27.84
N SER A 165 -10.31 16.70 28.66
CA SER A 165 -10.70 17.73 29.63
C SER A 165 -9.93 19.01 29.38
N ALA A 166 -10.63 20.14 29.48
CA ALA A 166 -10.04 21.46 29.37
C ALA A 166 -10.32 22.23 30.66
N ARG A 167 -9.27 22.87 31.17
CA ARG A 167 -9.36 23.73 32.36
C ARG A 167 -8.56 25.00 32.14
N VAL A 168 -9.00 26.07 32.75
CA VAL A 168 -8.29 27.33 32.72
C VAL A 168 -7.48 27.51 34.00
N THR A 169 -6.31 28.13 33.87
CA THR A 169 -5.41 28.48 34.97
C THR A 169 -4.97 29.95 34.84
N ASN A 170 -4.53 30.53 35.95
CA ASN A 170 -3.96 31.88 36.01
C ASN A 170 -4.92 32.99 35.52
N MET A 171 -6.23 32.89 35.79
CA MET A 171 -7.20 33.97 35.56
C MET A 171 -7.49 34.81 36.82
N GLY A 172 -6.68 34.64 37.87
CA GLY A 172 -6.95 35.25 39.17
C GLY A 172 -8.22 34.69 39.82
N LEU A 173 -9.01 35.58 40.45
CA LEU A 173 -10.21 35.24 41.23
C LEU A 173 -11.29 34.50 40.42
N LEU A 174 -11.30 34.66 39.10
CA LEU A 174 -12.32 34.08 38.22
C LEU A 174 -12.04 32.63 37.82
N THR A 175 -10.85 32.09 38.14
CA THR A 175 -10.41 30.77 37.68
C THR A 175 -11.38 29.66 38.09
N ASP A 176 -11.75 29.61 39.37
CA ASP A 176 -12.61 28.54 39.90
C ASP A 176 -14.05 28.68 39.39
N THR A 177 -14.57 29.91 39.34
CA THR A 177 -15.90 30.20 38.81
C THR A 177 -16.03 29.77 37.35
N ILE A 178 -15.01 30.04 36.53
CA ILE A 178 -15.01 29.69 35.10
C ILE A 178 -14.91 28.18 34.91
N ASN A 179 -14.02 27.52 35.65
CA ASN A 179 -13.92 26.05 35.58
C ASN A 179 -15.21 25.35 36.02
N GLN A 180 -15.89 25.89 37.05
CA GLN A 180 -17.16 25.33 37.53
C GLN A 180 -18.33 25.59 36.57
N LYS A 181 -18.42 26.79 35.98
CA LYS A 181 -19.53 27.17 35.08
C LYS A 181 -19.35 26.67 33.65
N PHE A 182 -18.13 26.74 33.10
CA PHE A 182 -17.85 26.50 31.67
C PHE A 182 -16.98 25.27 31.40
N GLY A 183 -16.50 24.55 32.41
CA GLY A 183 -15.57 23.44 32.24
C GLY A 183 -16.06 22.34 31.29
N SER A 184 -17.35 22.01 31.31
CA SER A 184 -17.95 21.02 30.39
C SER A 184 -17.98 21.51 28.95
N VAL A 185 -18.35 22.78 28.72
CA VAL A 185 -18.38 23.41 27.40
C VAL A 185 -16.98 23.52 26.82
N LEU A 186 -16.01 23.97 27.62
CA LEU A 186 -14.60 24.04 27.23
C LEU A 186 -14.07 22.66 26.84
N SER A 187 -14.33 21.63 27.66
CA SER A 187 -13.90 20.26 27.38
C SER A 187 -14.53 19.70 26.10
N GLY A 188 -15.83 19.95 25.90
CA GLY A 188 -16.54 19.54 24.68
C GLY A 188 -15.99 20.20 23.42
N GLN A 189 -15.77 21.52 23.46
CA GLN A 189 -15.19 22.27 22.35
C GLN A 189 -13.74 21.85 22.06
N SER A 190 -12.93 21.68 23.11
CA SER A 190 -11.56 21.18 22.95
C SER A 190 -11.50 19.79 22.34
N LYS A 191 -12.46 18.90 22.66
CA LYS A 191 -12.54 17.58 22.01
C LYS A 191 -12.76 17.70 20.51
N VAL A 192 -13.72 18.51 20.07
CA VAL A 192 -14.05 18.71 18.65
C VAL A 192 -12.86 19.30 17.89
N GLN A 193 -12.27 20.38 18.41
CA GLN A 193 -11.12 21.03 17.79
C GLN A 193 -9.90 20.12 17.69
N LEU A 194 -9.67 19.31 18.72
CA LEU A 194 -8.57 18.37 18.72
C LEU A 194 -8.80 17.22 17.74
N GLU A 195 -10.03 16.69 17.67
CA GLU A 195 -10.38 15.66 16.70
C GLU A 195 -10.11 16.17 15.28
N GLU A 196 -10.58 17.37 14.94
CA GLU A 196 -10.31 18.01 13.66
C GLU A 196 -8.80 18.14 13.37
N ALA A 197 -8.03 18.69 14.32
CA ALA A 197 -6.59 18.89 14.17
C ALA A 197 -5.82 17.55 14.01
N ILE A 198 -6.14 16.54 14.81
CA ILE A 198 -5.52 15.20 14.70
C ILE A 198 -5.85 14.59 13.34
N CYS A 199 -7.11 14.67 12.92
CA CYS A 199 -7.59 14.06 11.70
C CYS A 199 -7.02 14.72 10.44
N GLU A 200 -6.96 16.05 10.42
CA GLU A 200 -6.28 16.80 9.37
C GLU A 200 -4.80 16.40 9.28
N HIS A 201 -4.13 16.29 10.42
CA HIS A 201 -2.73 15.91 10.47
C HIS A 201 -2.51 14.47 10.00
N MET A 202 -3.34 13.51 10.41
CA MET A 202 -3.29 12.12 9.94
C MET A 202 -3.51 12.04 8.42
N ASN A 203 -4.45 12.82 7.89
CA ASN A 203 -4.68 12.89 6.46
C ASN A 203 -3.43 13.42 5.73
N ARG A 204 -2.85 14.53 6.19
CA ARG A 204 -1.61 15.10 5.63
C ARG A 204 -0.47 14.07 5.61
N LEU A 205 -0.22 13.39 6.74
CA LEU A 205 0.84 12.37 6.83
C LEU A 205 0.58 11.19 5.89
N THR A 206 -0.67 10.75 5.78
CA THR A 206 -1.06 9.69 4.86
C THR A 206 -0.75 10.11 3.42
N GLN A 207 -1.15 11.32 3.02
CA GLN A 207 -0.87 11.80 1.67
C GLN A 207 0.63 11.89 1.40
N GLN A 208 1.39 12.45 2.34
CA GLN A 208 2.82 12.69 2.17
C GLN A 208 3.67 11.41 2.15
N HIS A 209 3.33 10.39 2.95
CA HIS A 209 4.16 9.20 3.08
C HIS A 209 3.63 7.96 2.34
N PHE A 210 2.31 7.81 2.22
CA PHE A 210 1.71 6.65 1.56
C PHE A 210 1.30 6.98 0.13
N SER A 211 0.46 8.01 -0.08
CA SER A 211 -0.03 8.34 -1.43
C SER A 211 1.10 8.72 -2.37
N THR A 212 2.12 9.46 -1.91
CA THR A 212 3.30 9.77 -2.76
C THR A 212 4.06 8.52 -3.21
N ARG A 213 4.09 7.45 -2.40
CA ARG A 213 4.76 6.19 -2.75
C ARG A 213 3.89 5.34 -3.68
N LEU A 214 2.58 5.32 -3.44
CA LEU A 214 1.62 4.66 -4.33
C LEU A 214 1.62 5.30 -5.72
N ALA A 215 1.69 6.63 -5.80
CA ALA A 215 1.78 7.36 -7.07
C ALA A 215 3.04 7.04 -7.89
N ARG A 216 4.08 6.45 -7.29
CA ARG A 216 5.28 5.98 -8.02
C ARG A 216 5.07 4.64 -8.70
N ILE A 217 3.97 3.93 -8.41
CA ILE A 217 3.64 2.69 -9.11
C ILE A 217 3.29 3.08 -10.56
N PRO A 218 4.01 2.56 -11.56
CA PRO A 218 3.79 2.95 -12.94
C PRO A 218 2.43 2.44 -13.43
N ARG A 219 1.75 3.26 -14.24
CA ARG A 219 0.49 2.85 -14.91
C ARG A 219 0.68 1.71 -15.90
N SER A 220 1.88 1.58 -16.45
CA SER A 220 2.24 0.58 -17.44
C SER A 220 3.71 0.25 -17.32
N LEU A 221 4.06 -1.01 -17.51
CA LEU A 221 5.43 -1.51 -17.48
C LEU A 221 5.77 -2.11 -18.83
N SER A 222 6.96 -1.85 -19.36
CA SER A 222 7.44 -2.56 -20.55
C SER A 222 7.81 -4.00 -20.23
N ALA A 223 7.65 -4.88 -21.21
CA ALA A 223 8.05 -6.28 -21.09
C ALA A 223 9.56 -6.43 -20.84
N LYS A 224 10.36 -5.49 -21.36
CA LYS A 224 11.79 -5.34 -21.02
C LYS A 224 12.00 -5.15 -19.53
N GLU A 225 11.39 -4.14 -18.93
CA GLU A 225 11.55 -3.82 -17.51
C GLU A 225 11.09 -5.00 -16.63
N LEU A 226 9.99 -5.67 -16.99
CA LEU A 226 9.53 -6.86 -16.28
C LEU A 226 10.59 -7.97 -16.30
N LEU A 227 11.17 -8.24 -17.48
CA LEU A 227 12.19 -9.27 -17.63
C LEU A 227 13.46 -8.92 -16.86
N GLU A 228 13.89 -7.66 -16.88
CA GLU A 228 15.03 -7.18 -16.10
C GLU A 228 14.82 -7.34 -14.58
N ILE A 229 13.61 -7.05 -14.08
CA ILE A 229 13.25 -7.26 -12.67
C ILE A 229 13.32 -8.75 -12.30
N ILE A 230 12.81 -9.64 -13.17
CA ILE A 230 12.83 -11.08 -12.95
C ILE A 230 14.27 -11.61 -12.94
N ILE A 231 15.09 -11.21 -13.91
CA ILE A 231 16.50 -11.66 -14.02
C ILE A 231 17.32 -11.14 -12.83
N SER A 232 17.16 -9.87 -12.45
CA SER A 232 17.92 -9.25 -11.36
C SER A 232 17.62 -9.88 -9.99
N ASN A 233 16.40 -10.37 -9.78
CA ASN A 233 16.02 -11.04 -8.53
C ASN A 233 16.47 -12.51 -8.44
N ASN A 234 16.84 -13.14 -9.55
CA ASN A 234 17.38 -14.51 -9.58
C ASN A 234 18.90 -14.56 -9.36
N VAL A 235 19.58 -13.42 -9.38
CA VAL A 235 20.96 -13.32 -8.91
C VAL A 235 20.92 -13.38 -7.38
N LYS A 236 21.48 -14.43 -6.77
CA LYS A 236 21.63 -14.55 -5.30
C LYS A 236 22.11 -13.21 -4.75
N LYS A 237 21.27 -12.51 -3.97
CA LYS A 237 21.71 -11.40 -3.14
C LYS A 237 22.73 -11.95 -2.16
N THR A 238 24.01 -11.71 -2.41
CA THR A 238 25.04 -11.74 -1.37
C THR A 238 24.58 -10.81 -0.25
N PRO A 239 24.63 -11.22 1.03
CA PRO A 239 24.01 -10.51 2.13
C PRO A 239 24.85 -9.30 2.56
N THR A 240 25.05 -8.33 1.67
CA THR A 240 25.74 -7.08 1.98
C THR A 240 25.26 -5.96 1.06
N SER A 241 24.13 -5.34 1.38
CA SER A 241 23.99 -3.90 1.12
C SER A 241 23.01 -3.25 2.10
N PRO A 242 23.31 -2.04 2.61
CA PRO A 242 22.60 -1.41 3.70
C PRO A 242 21.44 -0.57 3.14
N ALA A 243 20.22 -1.10 3.21
CA ALA A 243 19.02 -0.32 2.93
C ALA A 243 18.18 -0.18 4.21
N THR A 244 18.01 1.08 4.63
CA THR A 244 17.03 1.63 5.58
C THR A 244 17.20 1.34 7.08
N ASN A 245 18.06 2.16 7.71
CA ASN A 245 18.32 2.27 9.16
C ASN A 245 17.16 2.84 10.02
N PHE A 246 15.90 2.76 9.61
CA PHE A 246 14.79 3.18 10.48
C PHE A 246 14.07 1.97 11.10
N ALA A 247 13.80 0.94 10.31
CA ALA A 247 13.18 -0.30 10.78
C ALA A 247 14.10 -1.10 11.73
N THR A 248 15.41 -1.04 11.51
CA THR A 248 16.42 -1.71 12.34
C THR A 248 16.59 -1.03 13.70
N LEU A 249 16.50 0.30 13.74
CA LEU A 249 16.60 1.10 14.97
C LEU A 249 15.37 0.89 15.88
N VAL A 250 14.17 0.75 15.29
CA VAL A 250 12.94 0.41 16.03
C VAL A 250 12.97 -1.04 16.54
N ARG A 251 13.55 -1.98 15.77
CA ARG A 251 13.77 -3.36 16.23
C ARG A 251 14.78 -3.47 17.37
N GLN A 252 15.89 -2.74 17.31
CA GLN A 252 16.89 -2.71 18.38
C GLN A 252 16.35 -2.12 19.68
N LYS A 253 15.45 -1.13 19.59
CA LYS A 253 14.81 -0.54 20.77
C LYS A 253 13.82 -1.50 21.45
N ARG A 254 13.17 -2.42 20.71
CA ARG A 254 12.32 -3.48 21.27
C ARG A 254 13.09 -4.62 21.94
N ALA A 255 14.25 -5.00 21.40
CA ALA A 255 15.10 -6.03 22.00
C ALA A 255 15.66 -5.62 23.37
N ALA A 256 15.79 -4.31 23.63
CA ALA A 256 16.27 -3.78 24.90
C ALA A 256 15.17 -3.61 25.98
N THR A 257 13.89 -3.78 25.65
CA THR A 257 12.76 -3.51 26.59
C THR A 257 11.87 -4.73 26.84
N THR A 258 12.27 -5.92 26.38
CA THR A 258 11.51 -7.16 26.58
C THR A 258 12.41 -8.27 27.12
N THR A 259 13.06 -8.03 28.26
CA THR A 259 13.65 -9.08 29.10
C THR A 259 12.71 -9.39 30.24
N THR A 260 11.64 -10.12 29.98
CA THR A 260 10.94 -10.99 30.94
C THR A 260 9.89 -11.83 30.20
N SER A 261 10.14 -13.14 30.20
CA SER A 261 9.18 -14.26 30.16
C SER A 261 8.08 -14.26 29.09
N ASP A 262 8.23 -15.08 28.05
CA ASP A 262 7.54 -16.38 27.95
C ASP A 262 7.77 -16.99 26.57
N ASP A 263 8.64 -17.99 26.52
CA ASP A 263 8.90 -18.86 25.38
C ASP A 263 7.77 -19.87 25.26
N TYR A 264 6.90 -19.69 24.26
CA TYR A 264 5.93 -20.70 23.85
C TYR A 264 5.68 -20.58 22.36
N TYR A 265 6.58 -21.18 21.56
CA TYR A 265 6.37 -21.82 20.24
C TYR A 265 7.71 -21.92 19.50
N ASP A 266 8.51 -22.91 19.88
CA ASP A 266 9.56 -23.49 19.03
C ASP A 266 9.60 -24.97 19.42
N ASP A 267 8.84 -25.82 18.71
CA ASP A 267 9.01 -27.28 18.68
C ASP A 267 7.90 -27.96 17.83
N ILE A 268 7.88 -27.75 16.51
CA ILE A 268 7.41 -28.79 15.57
C ILE A 268 8.18 -28.64 14.25
N GLU A 269 9.39 -29.22 14.19
CA GLU A 269 9.99 -29.62 12.92
C GLU A 269 10.89 -30.83 13.14
N LYS A 270 10.28 -32.00 13.36
CA LYS A 270 10.98 -33.29 13.34
C LYS A 270 10.03 -34.48 13.17
N THR A 271 9.44 -34.62 11.98
CA THR A 271 9.13 -35.95 11.41
C THR A 271 8.81 -35.83 9.92
N GLU A 272 9.84 -35.68 9.09
CA GLU A 272 9.69 -35.95 7.65
C GLU A 272 9.71 -37.45 7.39
N GLY A 273 8.65 -37.95 6.74
CA GLY A 273 8.58 -39.27 6.16
C GLY A 273 9.59 -39.43 5.04
N ARG A 274 10.17 -40.64 4.96
CA ARG A 274 11.17 -41.03 3.96
C ARG A 274 10.66 -40.74 2.52
N PRO A 275 11.42 -40.02 1.68
CA PRO A 275 11.07 -39.87 0.28
C PRO A 275 11.22 -41.20 -0.47
N ALA A 276 10.27 -41.48 -1.37
CA ALA A 276 10.31 -42.61 -2.28
C ALA A 276 11.55 -42.52 -3.20
N LYS A 277 12.15 -43.69 -3.49
CA LYS A 277 13.33 -43.82 -4.36
C LYS A 277 13.04 -43.26 -5.77
N PRO A 278 13.88 -42.37 -6.32
CA PRO A 278 13.76 -41.94 -7.71
C PRO A 278 14.18 -43.05 -8.67
N ILE A 279 13.42 -43.19 -9.75
CA ILE A 279 13.69 -43.97 -10.97
C ILE A 279 15.00 -43.47 -11.61
N PRO A 280 15.84 -44.32 -12.24
CA PRO A 280 17.17 -43.90 -12.67
C PRO A 280 17.15 -42.87 -13.80
N ASN A 281 17.73 -41.71 -13.48
CA ASN A 281 18.56 -40.82 -14.29
C ASN A 281 18.23 -40.64 -15.79
N VAL A 282 17.32 -39.73 -16.09
CA VAL A 282 17.58 -38.77 -17.17
C VAL A 282 18.27 -37.57 -16.54
N ASN A 283 19.57 -37.44 -16.76
CA ASN A 283 20.39 -36.36 -16.22
C ASN A 283 20.09 -35.07 -17.00
N ILE A 284 18.92 -34.46 -16.76
CA ILE A 284 18.62 -33.11 -17.23
C ILE A 284 19.52 -32.21 -16.40
N ARG A 285 20.71 -31.88 -16.92
CA ARG A 285 21.54 -30.82 -16.37
C ARG A 285 20.66 -29.58 -16.25
N LYS A 286 20.36 -29.14 -15.02
CA LYS A 286 19.68 -27.86 -14.80
C LYS A 286 20.59 -26.78 -15.37
N ILE A 287 20.25 -26.30 -16.57
CA ILE A 287 20.97 -25.19 -17.20
C ILE A 287 20.66 -23.95 -16.36
N SER A 288 21.59 -23.54 -15.51
CA SER A 288 21.52 -22.26 -14.81
C SER A 288 21.96 -21.18 -15.80
N LEU A 289 21.01 -20.45 -16.37
CA LEU A 289 21.29 -19.31 -17.24
C LEU A 289 21.72 -18.12 -16.38
N SER A 290 22.92 -17.58 -16.62
CA SER A 290 23.36 -16.30 -16.07
C SER A 290 22.61 -15.14 -16.74
N ARG A 291 22.61 -13.96 -16.09
CA ARG A 291 22.11 -12.72 -16.69
C ARG A 291 22.79 -12.44 -18.03
N ASP A 292 24.09 -12.66 -18.10
CA ASP A 292 24.88 -12.43 -19.32
C ASP A 292 24.51 -13.44 -20.42
N ASP A 293 24.17 -14.68 -20.06
CA ASP A 293 23.72 -15.69 -21.03
C ASP A 293 22.38 -15.33 -21.66
N VAL A 294 21.44 -14.81 -20.86
CA VAL A 294 20.12 -14.39 -21.35
C VAL A 294 20.24 -13.16 -22.26
N ILE A 295 21.09 -12.19 -21.91
CA ILE A 295 21.31 -10.99 -22.72
C ILE A 295 22.01 -11.33 -24.05
N ASN A 296 22.96 -12.27 -24.03
CA ASN A 296 23.66 -12.72 -25.23
C ASN A 296 22.75 -13.54 -26.17
N PHE A 297 21.88 -14.39 -25.61
CA PHE A 297 20.96 -15.23 -26.38
C PHE A 297 19.72 -14.48 -26.89
N PHE A 298 19.24 -13.51 -26.10
CA PHE A 298 17.98 -12.82 -26.33
C PHE A 298 18.15 -11.31 -26.21
N ASN A 299 17.88 -10.60 -27.31
CA ASN A 299 17.94 -9.15 -27.33
C ASN A 299 16.70 -8.54 -26.64
N ILE A 300 16.83 -8.29 -25.33
CA ILE A 300 15.77 -7.73 -24.47
C ILE A 300 15.29 -6.35 -24.95
N GLU A 301 16.11 -5.57 -25.67
CA GLU A 301 15.69 -4.26 -26.20
C GLU A 301 14.51 -4.36 -27.17
N ARG A 302 14.33 -5.52 -27.80
CA ARG A 302 13.17 -5.80 -28.66
C ARG A 302 11.86 -5.93 -27.88
N LEU A 303 11.88 -5.99 -26.55
CA LEU A 303 10.69 -6.01 -25.70
C LEU A 303 10.27 -4.61 -25.21
N SER A 304 11.05 -3.57 -25.47
CA SER A 304 10.82 -2.22 -24.94
C SER A 304 9.49 -1.59 -25.39
N HIS A 305 9.01 -1.92 -26.59
CA HIS A 305 7.76 -1.39 -27.14
C HIS A 305 6.50 -2.13 -26.71
N ILE A 306 6.64 -3.27 -26.02
CA ILE A 306 5.51 -4.07 -25.55
C ILE A 306 5.21 -3.63 -24.12
N LEU A 307 4.01 -3.12 -23.90
CA LEU A 307 3.58 -2.50 -22.66
C LEU A 307 2.46 -3.31 -22.01
N ILE A 308 2.59 -3.51 -20.70
CA ILE A 308 1.61 -4.16 -19.84
C ILE A 308 0.89 -3.07 -19.05
N ASP A 309 -0.42 -2.99 -19.21
CA ASP A 309 -1.30 -2.07 -18.48
C ASP A 309 -1.49 -2.54 -17.03
N LEU A 310 -1.11 -1.69 -16.08
CA LEU A 310 -1.18 -1.93 -14.65
C LEU A 310 -2.29 -1.11 -13.97
N THR A 311 -3.25 -0.59 -14.75
CA THR A 311 -4.37 0.18 -14.23
C THR A 311 -5.17 -0.63 -13.19
N LEU A 312 -5.43 0.01 -12.04
CA LEU A 312 -6.27 -0.53 -10.98
C LEU A 312 -7.74 -0.55 -11.43
N LEU A 313 -8.38 -1.71 -11.31
CA LEU A 313 -9.77 -1.93 -11.72
C LEU A 313 -10.70 -2.16 -10.54
N ASP A 314 -10.30 -3.03 -9.60
CA ASP A 314 -11.07 -3.33 -8.40
C ASP A 314 -10.18 -3.50 -7.18
N ALA A 315 -10.81 -3.41 -6.00
CA ALA A 315 -10.22 -3.73 -4.73
C ALA A 315 -11.23 -4.51 -3.89
N ALA A 316 -10.74 -5.44 -3.09
CA ALA A 316 -11.52 -6.26 -2.18
C ALA A 316 -10.73 -6.49 -0.89
N SER A 317 -11.28 -6.16 0.27
CA SER A 317 -10.65 -6.42 1.57
C SER A 317 -11.37 -7.51 2.34
N THR A 318 -10.64 -8.22 3.19
CA THR A 318 -11.19 -9.03 4.29
C THR A 318 -10.67 -8.48 5.62
N SER A 319 -10.84 -9.21 6.72
CA SER A 319 -10.23 -8.87 8.02
C SER A 319 -8.73 -9.15 8.08
N SER A 320 -8.17 -9.93 7.15
CA SER A 320 -6.76 -10.37 7.20
C SER A 320 -5.96 -10.05 5.95
N ASP A 321 -6.63 -9.83 4.81
CA ASP A 321 -5.98 -9.56 3.54
C ASP A 321 -6.66 -8.41 2.77
N PHE A 322 -5.91 -7.89 1.81
CA PHE A 322 -6.40 -6.90 0.86
C PHE A 322 -5.99 -7.32 -0.55
N SER A 323 -6.97 -7.43 -1.42
CA SER A 323 -6.80 -7.87 -2.80
C SER A 323 -7.08 -6.74 -3.78
N LEU A 324 -6.28 -6.68 -4.83
CA LEU A 324 -6.31 -5.70 -5.90
C LEU A 324 -6.49 -6.42 -7.22
N GLY A 325 -7.41 -5.95 -8.05
CA GLY A 325 -7.54 -6.36 -9.44
C GLY A 325 -6.91 -5.33 -10.36
N ILE A 326 -5.98 -5.81 -11.18
CA ILE A 326 -5.22 -5.02 -12.15
C ILE A 326 -5.61 -5.48 -13.56
N SER A 327 -5.68 -4.52 -14.49
CA SER A 327 -6.03 -4.74 -15.90
C SER A 327 -5.21 -5.87 -16.54
N GLY A 328 -3.88 -5.76 -16.55
CA GLY A 328 -3.00 -6.77 -17.13
C GLY A 328 -3.16 -6.93 -18.64
N ASN A 329 -3.74 -5.93 -19.31
CA ASN A 329 -3.82 -5.87 -20.77
C ASN A 329 -2.43 -5.64 -21.38
N VAL A 330 -2.17 -6.23 -22.54
CA VAL A 330 -0.87 -6.08 -23.22
C VAL A 330 -1.06 -5.49 -24.60
N PHE A 331 -0.35 -4.42 -24.87
CA PHE A 331 -0.38 -3.71 -26.14
C PHE A 331 1.04 -3.37 -26.60
N SER A 332 1.18 -3.01 -27.87
CA SER A 332 2.45 -2.66 -28.49
C SER A 332 2.37 -1.23 -29.01
N SER A 333 3.40 -0.42 -28.77
CA SER A 333 3.49 0.92 -29.36
C SER A 333 3.85 0.89 -30.85
N ARG A 334 4.30 -0.26 -31.38
CA ARG A 334 4.73 -0.43 -32.79
C ARG A 334 3.67 -1.04 -33.69
N SER A 335 2.64 -1.65 -33.14
CA SER A 335 1.63 -2.37 -33.92
C SER A 335 0.24 -2.13 -33.37
N GLN A 336 -0.69 -1.74 -34.25
CA GLN A 336 -2.09 -1.63 -33.90
C GLN A 336 -2.74 -3.02 -33.91
N GLY A 337 -3.46 -3.35 -32.84
CA GLY A 337 -4.19 -4.61 -32.72
C GLY A 337 -4.27 -5.08 -31.28
N SER A 338 -5.48 -5.41 -30.84
CA SER A 338 -5.71 -6.05 -29.55
C SER A 338 -5.32 -7.53 -29.60
N SER A 339 -5.03 -8.06 -28.43
CA SER A 339 -4.94 -9.51 -28.24
C SER A 339 -6.28 -10.18 -28.58
N PRO A 340 -6.30 -11.34 -29.25
CA PRO A 340 -7.53 -12.12 -29.47
C PRO A 340 -7.98 -12.89 -28.21
N TYR A 341 -7.14 -12.95 -27.18
CA TYR A 341 -7.47 -13.62 -25.93
C TYR A 341 -8.48 -12.79 -25.12
N VAL A 342 -9.20 -13.45 -24.21
CA VAL A 342 -10.17 -12.80 -23.34
C VAL A 342 -9.77 -12.99 -21.88
N ALA A 343 -9.88 -11.92 -21.09
CA ALA A 343 -9.57 -11.95 -19.66
C ALA A 343 -10.54 -12.88 -18.91
N PRO A 344 -10.03 -13.75 -18.00
CA PRO A 344 -10.86 -14.69 -17.27
C PRO A 344 -11.80 -13.97 -16.30
N TYR A 345 -13.00 -14.50 -16.13
CA TYR A 345 -13.96 -14.02 -15.14
C TYR A 345 -14.84 -15.18 -14.62
N PRO A 346 -14.97 -15.39 -13.30
CA PRO A 346 -14.29 -14.65 -12.23
C PRO A 346 -12.83 -15.08 -12.08
N PHE A 347 -11.93 -14.10 -11.88
CA PHE A 347 -10.52 -14.37 -11.60
C PHE A 347 -10.25 -14.25 -10.10
N ARG A 348 -10.17 -15.40 -9.42
CA ARG A 348 -10.00 -15.51 -7.96
C ARG A 348 -8.60 -16.01 -7.61
N ILE A 349 -8.09 -15.50 -6.50
CA ILE A 349 -6.81 -15.93 -5.94
C ILE A 349 -7.07 -17.21 -5.11
N PRO A 350 -6.46 -18.36 -5.44
CA PRO A 350 -6.57 -19.59 -4.67
C PRO A 350 -6.07 -19.36 -3.24
N GLN A 351 -6.66 -20.05 -2.28
CA GLN A 351 -6.22 -19.97 -0.89
C GLN A 351 -4.83 -20.62 -0.76
N ASN A 352 -3.90 -19.92 -0.12
CA ASN A 352 -2.54 -20.41 0.09
C ASN A 352 -2.27 -20.43 1.60
N THR A 353 -1.79 -21.57 2.09
CA THR A 353 -1.39 -21.74 3.49
C THR A 353 -0.04 -21.09 3.79
N ASN A 354 0.79 -20.88 2.76
CA ASN A 354 2.07 -20.21 2.90
C ASN A 354 1.85 -18.71 3.06
N ARG A 355 2.10 -18.19 4.27
CA ARG A 355 1.95 -16.77 4.62
C ARG A 355 3.04 -15.90 4.00
N ARG A 356 3.06 -15.76 2.67
CA ARG A 356 3.90 -14.77 1.98
C ARG A 356 3.33 -13.37 2.20
N MET A 357 4.19 -12.36 2.19
CA MET A 357 3.77 -10.96 2.35
C MET A 357 2.82 -10.51 1.23
N VAL A 358 3.24 -10.77 -0.01
CA VAL A 358 2.51 -10.40 -1.22
C VAL A 358 2.39 -11.62 -2.10
N GLU A 359 1.22 -11.82 -2.66
CA GLU A 359 0.95 -12.85 -3.66
C GLU A 359 0.47 -12.18 -4.94
N VAL A 360 1.06 -12.57 -6.06
CA VAL A 360 0.70 -12.05 -7.39
C VAL A 360 0.30 -13.22 -8.25
N ILE A 361 -0.86 -13.13 -8.87
CA ILE A 361 -1.34 -14.13 -9.83
C ILE A 361 -1.61 -13.44 -11.14
N ILE A 362 -0.94 -13.96 -12.15
CA ILE A 362 -1.00 -13.50 -13.52
C ILE A 362 -1.82 -14.53 -14.29
N SER A 363 -2.88 -14.07 -14.95
CA SER A 363 -3.71 -14.95 -15.75
C SER A 363 -3.01 -15.38 -17.04
N GLN A 364 -3.46 -16.50 -17.59
CA GLN A 364 -3.08 -16.94 -18.93
C GLN A 364 -3.36 -15.86 -20.00
N TYR A 365 -4.36 -14.99 -19.79
CA TYR A 365 -4.66 -13.90 -20.71
C TYR A 365 -3.47 -12.95 -20.85
N SER A 366 -2.89 -12.48 -19.74
CA SER A 366 -1.77 -11.53 -19.80
C SER A 366 -0.53 -12.16 -20.44
N VAL A 367 -0.24 -13.42 -20.10
CA VAL A 367 0.92 -14.15 -20.66
C VAL A 367 0.74 -14.42 -22.16
N ASN A 368 -0.42 -14.93 -22.57
CA ASN A 368 -0.68 -15.22 -23.99
C ASN A 368 -0.73 -13.94 -24.82
N SER A 369 -1.31 -12.86 -24.28
CA SER A 369 -1.31 -11.55 -24.95
C SER A 369 0.09 -10.98 -25.09
N LEU A 370 0.96 -11.17 -24.08
CA LEU A 370 2.36 -10.78 -24.13
C LEU A 370 3.11 -11.52 -25.24
N LEU A 371 3.00 -12.85 -25.28
CA LEU A 371 3.64 -13.67 -26.31
C LEU A 371 3.10 -13.36 -27.71
N PHE A 372 1.79 -13.12 -27.84
CA PHE A 372 1.18 -12.72 -29.10
C PHE A 372 1.76 -11.39 -29.62
N GLN A 373 1.84 -10.36 -28.77
CA GLN A 373 2.42 -9.08 -29.18
C GLN A 373 3.92 -9.21 -29.50
N ALA A 374 4.65 -10.03 -28.73
CA ALA A 374 6.07 -10.29 -28.96
C ALA A 374 6.32 -11.03 -30.28
N HIS A 375 5.49 -12.01 -30.62
CA HIS A 375 5.53 -12.70 -31.90
C HIS A 375 5.18 -11.76 -33.05
N ARG A 376 4.06 -11.02 -32.94
CA ARG A 376 3.59 -10.09 -33.98
C ARG A 376 4.59 -8.99 -34.32
N THR A 377 5.41 -8.59 -33.35
CA THR A 377 6.42 -7.54 -33.53
C THR A 377 7.82 -8.07 -33.80
N ASN A 378 7.97 -9.39 -34.06
CA ASN A 378 9.26 -10.05 -34.29
C ASN A 378 10.28 -9.83 -33.15
N SER A 379 9.79 -9.74 -31.91
CA SER A 379 10.61 -9.55 -30.72
C SER A 379 11.18 -10.86 -30.18
N LEU A 380 10.57 -12.00 -30.48
CA LEU A 380 11.02 -13.34 -30.08
C LEU A 380 12.02 -13.92 -31.08
N ILE A 381 13.19 -13.28 -31.20
CA ILE A 381 14.30 -13.78 -32.03
C ILE A 381 15.46 -14.11 -31.11
N PHE A 382 15.91 -15.36 -31.19
CA PHE A 382 17.01 -15.88 -30.41
C PHE A 382 18.23 -16.05 -31.30
N HIS A 383 19.38 -15.59 -30.83
CA HIS A 383 20.65 -15.84 -31.51
C HIS A 383 21.31 -17.05 -30.86
N VAL A 384 21.46 -18.12 -31.63
CA VAL A 384 22.11 -19.35 -31.16
C VAL A 384 23.49 -19.40 -31.77
N ASP A 385 24.51 -19.37 -30.92
CA ASP A 385 25.91 -19.38 -31.28
C ASP A 385 26.68 -20.47 -30.51
N SER A 386 27.98 -20.63 -30.81
CA SER A 386 28.84 -21.59 -30.10
C SER A 386 29.06 -21.27 -28.62
N LYS A 387 28.65 -20.09 -28.15
CA LYS A 387 28.70 -19.65 -26.76
C LYS A 387 27.40 -19.90 -26.01
N THR A 388 26.35 -20.34 -26.70
CA THR A 388 25.04 -20.58 -26.11
C THR A 388 25.10 -21.77 -25.14
N PRO A 389 24.71 -21.62 -23.87
CA PRO A 389 24.84 -22.69 -22.88
C PRO A 389 23.99 -23.91 -23.26
N GLY A 390 24.61 -25.09 -23.22
CA GLY A 390 23.96 -26.39 -23.49
C GLY A 390 23.91 -26.81 -24.96
N ILE A 391 23.86 -25.87 -25.91
CA ILE A 391 23.80 -26.16 -27.36
C ILE A 391 25.09 -25.72 -28.08
N GLY A 392 25.84 -24.77 -27.53
CA GLY A 392 27.02 -24.18 -28.16
C GLY A 392 28.14 -25.18 -28.46
N SER A 393 28.29 -26.23 -27.64
CA SER A 393 29.24 -27.32 -27.93
C SER A 393 28.83 -28.18 -29.12
N LEU A 394 27.52 -28.32 -29.38
CA LEU A 394 26.97 -29.05 -30.53
C LEU A 394 27.06 -28.20 -31.81
N LEU A 395 27.03 -26.86 -31.68
CA LEU A 395 27.09 -25.91 -32.79
C LEU A 395 28.51 -25.62 -33.30
N LYS A 396 29.53 -26.24 -32.72
CA LYS A 396 30.89 -26.12 -33.24
C LYS A 396 30.93 -26.75 -34.64
N THR A 397 31.58 -26.10 -35.60
CA THR A 397 31.77 -26.62 -36.97
C THR A 397 33.10 -27.33 -37.15
N THR A 398 34.03 -27.20 -36.19
CA THR A 398 35.33 -27.85 -36.18
C THR A 398 35.47 -28.71 -34.91
N CYS A 399 35.55 -30.03 -35.08
CA CYS A 399 35.78 -31.00 -34.01
C CYS A 399 37.28 -31.15 -33.69
N THR A 400 37.62 -31.39 -32.42
CA THR A 400 38.81 -32.17 -32.04
C THR A 400 38.40 -33.66 -31.93
N LEU A 401 39.36 -34.60 -31.96
CA LEU A 401 39.14 -36.06 -32.04
C LEU A 401 38.18 -36.65 -30.97
N ASP A 402 37.88 -35.92 -29.88
CA ASP A 402 37.07 -36.38 -28.75
C ASP A 402 35.71 -35.64 -28.59
N GLU A 403 35.35 -34.74 -29.51
CA GLU A 403 34.07 -33.99 -29.46
C GLU A 403 33.15 -34.37 -30.62
N VAL A 404 31.83 -34.43 -30.37
CA VAL A 404 30.81 -34.61 -31.43
C VAL A 404 30.36 -33.24 -31.93
N CYS A 405 30.56 -32.96 -33.21
CA CYS A 405 30.16 -31.71 -33.86
C CYS A 405 29.28 -31.94 -35.09
N ILE A 406 28.56 -30.90 -35.54
CA ILE A 406 27.63 -30.97 -36.68
C ILE A 406 28.30 -31.43 -37.99
N ALA A 407 29.61 -31.21 -38.14
CA ALA A 407 30.36 -31.63 -39.32
C ALA A 407 30.42 -33.17 -39.48
N ASP A 408 30.33 -33.93 -38.38
CA ASP A 408 30.33 -35.41 -38.44
C ASP A 408 28.97 -36.00 -38.85
N GLU A 409 27.88 -35.26 -38.62
CA GLU A 409 26.51 -35.74 -38.82
C GLU A 409 25.86 -35.21 -40.12
N ILE A 410 26.33 -34.07 -40.64
CA ILE A 410 25.82 -33.46 -41.87
C ILE A 410 26.95 -33.31 -42.91
N PRO A 411 27.16 -34.30 -43.80
CA PRO A 411 28.32 -34.35 -44.71
C PRO A 411 28.34 -33.28 -45.82
N LYS A 412 27.34 -32.37 -45.88
CA LYS A 412 27.24 -31.28 -46.86
C LYS A 412 27.48 -29.88 -46.29
N VAL A 413 27.94 -29.77 -45.04
CA VAL A 413 28.22 -28.48 -44.38
C VAL A 413 29.67 -28.02 -44.60
N TYR A 414 30.45 -28.73 -45.41
CA TYR A 414 31.79 -28.35 -45.87
C TYR A 414 31.78 -27.61 -47.20
#